data_AF-A0A2V3PUD1-F1
#
_entry.id   AF-A0A2V3PUD1-F1
#
_cell.length_a   1.000
_cell.length_b   1.000
_cell.length_c   1.000
_cell.angle_alpha   90.00
_cell.angle_beta   90.00
_cell.angle_gamma   90.00
#
_symmetry.space_group_name_H-M   'P 1'
#
loop_
_entity.id
_entity.type
_entity.pdbx_description
1 polymer ?
#
loop_
_entity_poly.entity_id
_entity_poly.type
_entity_poly.pdbx_seq_one_letter_code
_entity_poly.pdbx_strand_id
1 'polypeptide(L)'
;MYKIIYLFLIVFVATSCEQNNDSPFLYITDRDAQIVEMNVEIALSENLVFTPIIHVSQMIVNWGDGSRLVEYVNPDSTAVGSPHLRPLRYAFPSTGSYTVNFRAIRVTRLDISIDSVGQAITGLNLTNCRHLKAFVLKNQSLKSVGITTSGLKAVDFGSLSLMENFTISKCDSLSGIVLKNNPALNTISLSDNRLLSATALNALFQQLPQTASDTRTITLSNNAGDATCDKTIATRKGWTVKIE
;
A
#
# COMPACT_ATOMS: atom_id res chain seq x y z
N MET A 1 -54.76 25.20 39.04
CA MET A 1 -53.33 25.08 39.41
C MET A 1 -52.66 24.12 38.44
N TYR A 2 -52.00 24.63 37.40
CA TYR A 2 -51.22 23.81 36.46
C TYR A 2 -49.75 23.89 36.86
N LYS A 3 -49.12 22.73 37.13
CA LYS A 3 -47.69 22.60 37.41
C LYS A 3 -46.92 22.67 36.09
N ILE A 4 -46.12 23.71 35.90
CA ILE A 4 -45.13 23.79 34.83
C ILE A 4 -43.88 23.04 35.29
N ILE A 5 -43.57 21.93 34.62
CA ILE A 5 -42.34 21.17 34.82
C ILE A 5 -41.30 21.73 33.83
N TYR A 6 -40.23 22.33 34.35
CA TYR A 6 -39.09 22.74 33.53
C TYR A 6 -38.21 21.52 33.24
N LEU A 7 -38.19 21.09 31.99
CA LEU A 7 -37.25 20.08 31.49
C LEU A 7 -35.94 20.80 31.10
N PHE A 8 -34.91 20.67 31.92
CA PHE A 8 -33.56 21.16 31.58
C PHE A 8 -32.95 20.24 30.53
N LEU A 9 -32.97 20.67 29.26
CA LEU A 9 -32.27 20.01 28.18
C LEU A 9 -30.77 20.39 28.27
N ILE A 10 -29.97 19.54 28.91
CA ILE A 10 -28.51 19.68 28.90
C ILE A 10 -28.02 19.23 27.52
N VAL A 11 -27.78 20.19 26.63
CA VAL A 11 -27.11 19.96 25.35
C VAL A 11 -25.62 19.76 25.63
N PHE A 12 -25.19 18.50 25.71
CA PHE A 12 -23.77 18.17 25.59
C PHE A 12 -23.36 18.44 24.14
N VAL A 13 -22.73 19.59 23.91
CA VAL A 13 -21.96 19.82 22.69
C VAL A 13 -20.72 18.94 22.81
N ALA A 14 -20.82 17.71 22.31
CA ALA A 14 -19.63 16.94 21.98
C ALA A 14 -18.94 17.67 20.84
N THR A 15 -18.01 18.57 21.17
CA THR A 15 -16.99 18.98 20.23
C THR A 15 -16.15 17.73 20.00
N SER A 16 -16.51 16.91 19.03
CA SER A 16 -15.51 16.06 18.40
C SER A 16 -14.49 17.05 17.87
N CYS A 17 -13.32 17.11 18.49
CA CYS A 17 -12.13 17.56 17.78
C CYS A 17 -11.95 16.56 16.64
N GLU A 18 -12.68 16.77 15.55
CA GLU A 18 -12.25 16.34 14.25
C GLU A 18 -10.96 17.11 14.05
N GLN A 19 -9.87 16.45 14.44
CA GLN A 19 -8.54 16.99 14.29
C GLN A 19 -8.38 17.10 12.78
N ASN A 20 -8.66 18.30 12.26
CA ASN A 20 -8.57 18.61 10.84
C ASN A 20 -7.28 17.97 10.32
N ASN A 21 -7.44 16.92 9.51
CA ASN A 21 -6.32 16.18 8.91
C ASN A 21 -5.53 17.07 7.93
N ASP A 22 -5.97 18.32 7.75
CA ASP A 22 -5.26 19.44 7.15
C ASP A 22 -4.14 19.97 8.07
N SER A 23 -3.36 19.10 8.70
CA SER A 23 -2.06 19.55 9.21
C SER A 23 -1.23 19.93 7.98
N PRO A 24 -1.04 21.24 7.71
CA PRO A 24 -0.31 21.66 6.54
C PRO A 24 1.12 21.24 6.79
N PHE A 25 1.78 20.76 5.75
CA PHE A 25 3.22 20.75 5.73
C PHE A 25 3.72 22.19 5.84
N LEU A 26 3.80 22.73 7.07
CA LEU A 26 4.08 24.15 7.33
C LEU A 26 5.48 24.58 6.86
N TYR A 27 6.30 23.65 6.36
CA TYR A 27 7.67 23.88 5.90
C TYR A 27 7.98 23.40 4.47
N ILE A 28 7.02 22.88 3.68
CA ILE A 28 7.30 22.54 2.28
C ILE A 28 7.21 23.79 1.41
N THR A 29 8.34 24.47 1.23
CA THR A 29 8.53 25.51 0.19
C THR A 29 9.04 24.94 -1.14
N ASP A 30 9.03 23.62 -1.32
CA ASP A 30 9.34 23.01 -2.61
C ASP A 30 8.07 23.00 -3.48
N ARG A 31 7.95 24.00 -4.36
CA ARG A 31 6.84 24.13 -5.30
C ARG A 31 6.73 22.95 -6.28
N ASP A 32 7.76 22.10 -6.37
CA ASP A 32 7.81 20.90 -7.20
C ASP A 32 7.71 19.59 -6.40
N ALA A 33 7.59 19.67 -5.06
CA ALA A 33 7.46 18.50 -4.21
C ALA A 33 6.07 17.88 -4.31
N GLN A 34 5.97 16.79 -5.06
CA GLN A 34 4.78 15.95 -5.04
C GLN A 34 4.74 15.16 -3.73
N ILE A 35 3.66 15.35 -2.98
CA ILE A 35 3.34 14.58 -1.77
C ILE A 35 2.87 13.18 -2.19
N VAL A 36 3.52 12.18 -1.63
CA VAL A 36 3.21 10.75 -1.74
C VAL A 36 2.44 10.34 -0.50
N GLU A 37 1.32 9.64 -0.66
CA GLU A 37 0.58 9.06 0.46
C GLU A 37 0.63 7.53 0.40
N MET A 38 1.06 6.94 1.51
CA MET A 38 1.14 5.49 1.68
C MET A 38 0.38 5.12 2.95
N ASN A 39 -0.59 4.21 2.82
CA ASN A 39 -1.34 3.68 3.96
C ASN A 39 -0.92 2.23 4.20
N VAL A 40 -0.54 1.92 5.44
CA VAL A 40 -0.14 0.59 5.87
C VAL A 40 -1.07 0.14 6.99
N GLU A 41 -1.81 -0.94 6.76
CA GLU A 41 -2.71 -1.51 7.75
C GLU A 41 -1.99 -2.58 8.56
N ILE A 42 -1.89 -2.33 9.86
CA ILE A 42 -1.14 -3.15 10.80
C ILE A 42 -2.11 -3.80 11.78
N ALA A 43 -1.97 -5.12 12.01
CA ALA A 43 -2.78 -5.87 12.97
C ALA A 43 -1.91 -6.49 14.06
N LEU A 44 -1.76 -5.78 15.19
CA LEU A 44 -0.86 -6.15 16.28
C LEU A 44 -1.52 -7.14 17.25
N SER A 45 -0.91 -8.31 17.42
CA SER A 45 -1.36 -9.35 18.37
C SER A 45 -0.38 -9.63 19.52
N GLU A 46 0.92 -9.53 19.27
CA GLU A 46 1.97 -9.83 20.25
C GLU A 46 3.09 -8.79 20.21
N ASN A 47 3.73 -8.64 19.04
CA ASN A 47 4.75 -7.63 18.82
C ASN A 47 4.12 -6.29 18.47
N LEU A 48 4.28 -5.30 19.34
CA LEU A 48 3.72 -3.96 19.14
C LEU A 48 4.65 -3.03 18.35
N VAL A 49 5.70 -3.55 17.73
CA VAL A 49 6.74 -2.75 17.09
C VAL A 49 6.65 -2.82 15.57
N PHE A 50 6.62 -1.65 14.91
CA PHE A 50 6.69 -1.54 13.46
C PHE A 50 7.98 -0.84 13.02
N THR A 51 8.70 -1.47 12.09
CA THR A 51 10.04 -1.04 11.65
C THR A 51 10.24 -0.97 10.12
N PRO A 52 9.57 -0.05 9.41
CA PRO A 52 9.77 0.07 7.97
C PRO A 52 11.10 0.77 7.65
N ILE A 53 11.67 0.44 6.48
CA ILE A 53 12.79 1.18 5.90
C ILE A 53 12.25 2.02 4.75
N ILE A 54 12.30 3.34 4.90
CA ILE A 54 11.78 4.28 3.91
C ILE A 54 12.87 5.32 3.57
N HIS A 55 13.21 5.44 2.29
CA HIS A 55 14.13 6.47 1.81
C HIS A 55 13.33 7.60 1.19
N VAL A 56 13.33 8.75 1.86
CA VAL A 56 12.54 9.95 1.53
C VAL A 56 13.36 11.20 1.78
N SER A 57 13.00 12.31 1.14
CA SER A 57 13.57 13.63 1.44
C SER A 57 12.95 14.23 2.70
N GLN A 58 11.63 14.14 2.81
CA GLN A 58 10.86 14.62 3.95
C GLN A 58 9.65 13.71 4.13
N MET A 59 9.17 13.54 5.36
CA MET A 59 8.02 12.69 5.67
C MET A 59 7.37 13.09 6.99
N ILE A 60 6.04 13.08 6.99
CA ILE A 60 5.20 13.12 8.19
C ILE A 60 4.55 11.76 8.34
N VAL A 61 4.56 11.23 9.56
CA VAL A 61 3.96 9.94 9.90
C VAL A 61 2.83 10.16 10.88
N ASN A 62 1.63 9.69 10.51
CA ASN A 62 0.51 9.47 11.42
C ASN A 62 0.45 7.97 11.75
N TRP A 63 0.64 7.61 13.01
CA TRP A 63 0.65 6.23 13.46
C TRP A 63 -0.75 5.61 13.58
N GLY A 64 -1.81 6.43 13.54
CA GLY A 64 -3.19 5.95 13.61
C GLY A 64 -3.65 5.55 15.01
N ASP A 65 -2.85 5.81 16.05
CA ASP A 65 -3.16 5.51 17.46
C ASP A 65 -3.50 6.76 18.29
N GLY A 66 -3.66 7.91 17.64
CA GLY A 66 -3.91 9.20 18.29
C GLY A 66 -2.66 9.87 18.87
N SER A 67 -1.48 9.29 18.70
CA SER A 67 -0.22 9.95 19.04
C SER A 67 0.04 11.19 18.17
N ARG A 68 0.97 12.04 18.60
CA ARG A 68 1.38 13.21 17.81
C ARG A 68 2.04 12.77 16.51
N LEU A 69 1.74 13.49 15.44
CA LEU A 69 2.43 13.34 14.16
C LEU A 69 3.95 13.45 14.35
N VAL A 70 4.69 12.58 13.67
CA VAL A 70 6.15 12.59 13.71
C VAL A 70 6.70 13.06 12.37
N GLU A 71 7.59 14.05 12.42
CA GLU A 71 8.22 14.65 11.24
C GLU A 71 9.66 14.15 11.08
N TYR A 72 10.02 13.86 9.83
CA TYR A 72 11.35 13.45 9.40
C TYR A 72 11.81 14.34 8.25
N VAL A 73 12.98 14.95 8.38
CA VAL A 73 13.61 15.76 7.33
C VAL A 73 15.01 15.20 7.07
N ASN A 74 15.28 14.83 5.82
CA ASN A 74 16.60 14.46 5.32
C ASN A 74 17.10 15.53 4.33
N PRO A 75 17.82 16.57 4.83
CA PRO A 75 18.25 17.68 4.00
C PRO A 75 19.27 17.27 2.91
N ASP A 76 19.99 16.16 3.11
CA ASP A 76 21.04 15.70 2.18
C ASP A 76 20.52 14.72 1.11
N SER A 77 19.21 14.45 1.05
CA SER A 77 18.61 13.42 0.17
C SER A 77 18.86 13.58 -1.35
N THR A 78 19.47 14.68 -1.79
CA THR A 78 19.89 14.92 -3.18
C THR A 78 21.35 14.50 -3.46
N ALA A 79 22.16 14.24 -2.44
CA ALA A 79 23.55 13.81 -2.61
C ALA A 79 23.68 12.28 -2.77
N VAL A 80 24.57 11.85 -3.66
CA VAL A 80 24.91 10.43 -3.83
C VAL A 80 25.67 9.97 -2.57
N GLY A 81 25.10 9.03 -1.81
CA GLY A 81 25.73 8.49 -0.60
C GLY A 81 25.28 9.11 0.72
N SER A 82 24.26 9.98 0.72
CA SER A 82 23.72 10.56 1.95
C SER A 82 23.17 9.50 2.90
N PRO A 83 23.38 9.65 4.22
CA PRO A 83 22.96 8.66 5.20
C PRO A 83 21.45 8.44 5.11
N HIS A 84 21.07 7.16 5.18
CA HIS A 84 19.68 6.77 5.33
C HIS A 84 19.10 7.43 6.58
N LEU A 85 17.82 7.83 6.54
CA LEU A 85 17.09 8.01 7.80
C LEU A 85 17.26 6.71 8.59
N ARG A 86 17.59 6.81 9.89
CA ARG A 86 17.65 5.62 10.76
C ARG A 86 16.37 4.80 10.53
N PRO A 87 16.44 3.45 10.50
CA PRO A 87 15.25 2.62 10.39
C PRO A 87 14.19 3.16 11.33
N LEU A 88 13.03 3.47 10.75
CA LEU A 88 11.93 4.02 11.52
C LEU A 88 11.50 2.93 12.49
N ARG A 89 11.34 3.24 13.77
CA ARG A 89 10.86 2.28 14.78
C ARG A 89 9.80 2.93 15.61
N TYR A 90 8.61 2.33 15.64
CA TYR A 90 7.50 2.79 16.46
C TYR A 90 6.94 1.64 17.30
N ALA A 91 6.61 1.93 18.55
CA ALA A 91 6.00 0.98 19.47
C ALA A 91 4.59 1.47 19.81
N PHE A 92 3.59 0.69 19.43
CA PHE A 92 2.19 0.98 19.69
C PHE A 92 1.84 0.74 21.17
N PRO A 93 0.85 1.46 21.71
CA PRO A 93 0.49 1.37 23.12
C PRO A 93 -0.24 0.07 23.49
N SER A 94 -0.91 -0.58 22.54
CA SER A 94 -1.71 -1.78 22.76
C SER A 94 -1.81 -2.65 21.52
N THR A 95 -2.32 -3.87 21.69
CA THR A 95 -2.78 -4.68 20.56
C THR A 95 -3.97 -4.00 19.87
N GLY A 96 -4.17 -4.31 18.60
CA GLY A 96 -5.24 -3.71 17.80
C GLY A 96 -4.87 -3.53 16.33
N SER A 97 -5.78 -2.89 15.61
CA SER A 97 -5.61 -2.54 14.21
C SER A 97 -5.33 -1.05 14.07
N TYR A 98 -4.28 -0.72 13.32
CA TYR A 98 -3.85 0.66 13.09
C TYR A 98 -3.63 0.89 11.60
N THR A 99 -4.01 2.08 11.12
CA THR A 99 -3.63 2.54 9.79
C THR A 99 -2.52 3.57 9.94
N VAL A 100 -1.30 3.17 9.58
CA VAL A 100 -0.16 4.08 9.55
C VAL A 100 -0.18 4.80 8.21
N ASN A 101 -0.28 6.11 8.25
CA ASN A 101 -0.25 6.97 7.08
C ASN A 101 1.10 7.69 7.00
N PHE A 102 1.80 7.49 5.89
CA PHE A 102 3.02 8.18 5.54
C PHE A 102 2.72 9.22 4.47
N ARG A 103 2.97 10.49 4.75
CA ARG A 103 2.92 11.56 3.75
C ARG A 103 4.34 12.06 3.52
N ALA A 104 4.89 11.82 2.33
CA ALA A 104 6.33 11.97 2.08
C ALA A 104 6.64 12.60 0.72
N ILE A 105 7.84 13.16 0.60
CA ILE A 105 8.36 13.69 -0.67
C ILE A 105 9.53 12.82 -1.13
N ARG A 106 9.60 12.56 -2.45
CA ARG A 106 10.70 11.82 -3.09
C ARG A 106 10.97 10.47 -2.44
N VAL A 107 9.91 9.67 -2.26
CA VAL A 107 10.06 8.27 -1.82
C VAL A 107 10.81 7.49 -2.90
N THR A 108 12.02 7.03 -2.59
CA THR A 108 12.87 6.27 -3.53
C THR A 108 13.01 4.80 -3.16
N ARG A 109 12.82 4.46 -1.89
CA ARG A 109 12.74 3.10 -1.39
C ARG A 109 11.62 2.98 -0.37
N LEU A 110 10.87 1.90 -0.48
CA LEU A 110 9.98 1.40 0.57
C LEU A 110 10.26 -0.08 0.76
N ASP A 111 10.69 -0.45 1.96
CA ASP A 111 10.91 -1.82 2.37
C ASP A 111 10.16 -2.06 3.68
N ILE A 112 9.10 -2.84 3.57
CA ILE A 112 8.26 -3.28 4.69
C ILE A 112 8.41 -4.80 4.82
N SER A 113 9.61 -5.34 4.65
CA SER A 113 9.83 -6.77 4.87
C SER A 113 9.75 -7.11 6.36
N ILE A 114 9.21 -8.28 6.69
CA ILE A 114 9.36 -8.84 8.05
C ILE A 114 10.76 -9.45 8.17
N ASP A 115 11.54 -8.97 9.13
CA ASP A 115 12.68 -9.69 9.69
C ASP A 115 12.28 -10.44 10.97
N SER A 116 13.23 -11.05 11.69
CA SER A 116 12.94 -11.82 12.92
C SER A 116 12.24 -11.04 14.05
N VAL A 117 12.15 -9.72 13.96
CA VAL A 117 11.54 -8.82 14.96
C VAL A 117 10.41 -7.98 14.35
N GLY A 118 10.06 -8.23 13.09
CA GLY A 118 9.08 -7.46 12.34
C GLY A 118 7.64 -7.83 12.65
N GLN A 119 6.75 -6.86 12.49
CA GLN A 119 5.31 -7.05 12.58
C GLN A 119 4.71 -7.33 11.20
N ALA A 120 3.73 -8.22 11.17
CA ALA A 120 2.93 -8.50 9.98
C ALA A 120 1.95 -7.36 9.66
N ILE A 121 1.93 -6.92 8.40
CA ILE A 121 0.92 -6.00 7.90
C ILE A 121 -0.14 -6.77 7.09
N THR A 122 -1.37 -6.28 7.10
CA THR A 122 -2.53 -6.97 6.52
C THR A 122 -3.02 -6.31 5.23
N GLY A 123 -2.79 -5.00 5.09
CA GLY A 123 -3.13 -4.21 3.91
C GLY A 123 -2.06 -3.17 3.59
N LEU A 124 -1.91 -2.85 2.32
CA LEU A 124 -0.98 -1.83 1.84
C LEU A 124 -1.58 -1.09 0.65
N ASN A 125 -1.66 0.24 0.75
CA ASN A 125 -2.03 1.11 -0.36
C ASN A 125 -0.91 2.11 -0.66
N LEU A 126 -0.41 2.10 -1.90
CA LEU A 126 0.61 3.00 -2.40
C LEU A 126 0.05 3.90 -3.48
N THR A 127 0.15 5.22 -3.29
CA THR A 127 -0.31 6.19 -4.27
C THR A 127 0.75 7.23 -4.60
N ASN A 128 0.89 7.58 -5.89
CA ASN A 128 1.75 8.67 -6.38
C ASN A 128 3.26 8.53 -6.04
N CYS A 129 3.76 7.32 -5.80
CA CYS A 129 5.17 7.01 -5.54
C CYS A 129 6.09 7.07 -6.79
N ARG A 130 6.02 8.12 -7.65
CA ARG A 130 6.69 8.14 -8.98
C ARG A 130 8.21 7.98 -8.97
N HIS A 131 8.84 8.27 -7.84
CA HIS A 131 10.29 8.17 -7.65
C HIS A 131 10.73 6.85 -7.01
N LEU A 132 9.78 5.94 -6.71
CA LEU A 132 10.05 4.67 -6.06
C LEU A 132 10.83 3.76 -7.01
N LYS A 133 12.09 3.51 -6.66
CA LYS A 133 13.00 2.65 -7.43
C LYS A 133 13.09 1.25 -6.86
N ALA A 134 12.87 1.13 -5.55
CA ALA A 134 12.95 -0.14 -4.83
C ALA A 134 11.72 -0.30 -3.92
N PHE A 135 10.98 -1.38 -4.15
CA PHE A 135 9.81 -1.75 -3.38
C PHE A 135 9.94 -3.19 -2.93
N VAL A 136 9.89 -3.43 -1.62
CA VAL A 136 10.19 -4.74 -1.02
C VAL A 136 9.19 -5.06 0.09
N LEU A 137 8.61 -6.26 0.04
CA LEU A 137 7.55 -6.73 0.95
C LEU A 137 7.77 -8.19 1.41
N LYS A 138 9.02 -8.58 1.69
CA LYS A 138 9.30 -10.01 1.93
C LYS A 138 8.67 -10.50 3.24
N ASN A 139 8.20 -11.75 3.22
CA ASN A 139 7.69 -12.48 4.39
C ASN A 139 6.49 -11.81 5.08
N GLN A 140 5.73 -10.98 4.37
CA GLN A 140 4.56 -10.31 4.93
C GLN A 140 3.31 -11.20 4.91
N SER A 141 2.41 -10.98 5.87
CA SER A 141 1.09 -11.63 5.93
C SER A 141 0.00 -10.79 5.26
N LEU A 142 0.37 -10.05 4.22
CA LEU A 142 -0.52 -9.17 3.47
C LEU A 142 -1.65 -9.98 2.83
N LYS A 143 -2.88 -9.50 2.98
CA LYS A 143 -4.06 -10.02 2.29
C LYS A 143 -4.41 -9.21 1.06
N SER A 144 -4.26 -7.89 1.15
CA SER A 144 -4.61 -6.94 0.09
C SER A 144 -3.47 -5.97 -0.21
N VAL A 145 -3.22 -5.74 -1.50
CA VAL A 145 -2.25 -4.75 -1.98
C VAL A 145 -2.87 -3.88 -3.07
N GLY A 146 -2.92 -2.57 -2.84
CA GLY A 146 -3.30 -1.56 -3.83
C GLY A 146 -2.10 -0.70 -4.24
N ILE A 147 -1.83 -0.60 -5.54
CA ILE A 147 -0.74 0.22 -6.08
C ILE A 147 -1.28 1.10 -7.19
N THR A 148 -1.20 2.41 -7.02
CA THR A 148 -1.54 3.42 -8.03
C THR A 148 -0.41 4.43 -8.13
N THR A 149 0.63 4.11 -8.90
CA THR A 149 1.83 4.93 -9.01
C THR A 149 2.47 4.78 -10.37
N SER A 150 3.19 5.79 -10.85
CA SER A 150 4.12 5.65 -11.97
C SER A 150 5.53 5.21 -11.49
N GLY A 151 6.40 4.82 -12.41
CA GLY A 151 7.83 4.59 -12.14
C GLY A 151 8.24 3.19 -11.65
N LEU A 152 7.34 2.40 -11.07
CA LEU A 152 7.65 1.00 -10.72
C LEU A 152 7.78 0.15 -11.98
N LYS A 153 8.93 -0.52 -12.14
CA LYS A 153 9.20 -1.40 -13.28
C LYS A 153 8.72 -2.82 -13.07
N ALA A 154 8.86 -3.32 -11.85
CA ALA A 154 8.43 -4.65 -11.48
C ALA A 154 8.02 -4.69 -10.01
N VAL A 155 7.14 -5.62 -9.69
CA VAL A 155 6.76 -5.96 -8.32
C VAL A 155 6.94 -7.45 -8.08
N ASP A 156 7.40 -7.81 -6.88
CA ASP A 156 7.57 -9.20 -6.47
C ASP A 156 6.67 -9.51 -5.28
N PHE A 157 5.63 -10.30 -5.53
CA PHE A 157 4.73 -10.82 -4.51
C PHE A 157 4.94 -12.30 -4.24
N GLY A 158 6.01 -12.91 -4.78
CA GLY A 158 6.27 -14.34 -4.71
C GLY A 158 6.54 -14.88 -3.32
N SER A 159 6.57 -14.05 -2.27
CA SER A 159 6.67 -14.47 -0.86
C SER A 159 5.40 -14.20 -0.05
N LEU A 160 4.35 -13.63 -0.65
CA LEU A 160 3.11 -13.25 0.03
C LEU A 160 2.07 -14.39 -0.02
N SER A 161 2.32 -15.46 0.72
CA SER A 161 1.50 -16.70 0.64
C SER A 161 0.03 -16.51 1.05
N LEU A 162 -0.25 -15.50 1.87
CA LEU A 162 -1.59 -15.15 2.36
C LEU A 162 -2.29 -14.05 1.54
N MET A 163 -1.66 -13.55 0.47
CA MET A 163 -2.26 -12.51 -0.37
C MET A 163 -3.47 -13.07 -1.12
N GLU A 164 -4.63 -12.48 -0.85
CA GLU A 164 -5.91 -12.87 -1.41
C GLU A 164 -6.23 -12.01 -2.65
N ASN A 165 -5.78 -10.76 -2.68
CA ASN A 165 -6.07 -9.85 -3.77
C ASN A 165 -5.00 -8.77 -3.95
N PHE A 166 -4.84 -8.31 -5.20
CA PHE A 166 -4.11 -7.09 -5.48
C PHE A 166 -4.71 -6.30 -6.65
N THR A 167 -4.53 -4.98 -6.59
CA THR A 167 -4.84 -4.05 -7.66
C THR A 167 -3.60 -3.24 -8.01
N ILE A 168 -3.23 -3.20 -9.29
CA ILE A 168 -2.19 -2.29 -9.80
C ILE A 168 -2.75 -1.48 -10.95
N SER A 169 -2.79 -0.16 -10.76
CA SER A 169 -3.27 0.76 -11.78
C SER A 169 -2.33 1.91 -12.07
N LYS A 170 -2.43 2.47 -13.28
CA LYS A 170 -1.69 3.69 -13.70
C LYS A 170 -0.18 3.59 -13.48
N CYS A 171 0.37 2.39 -13.66
CA CYS A 171 1.79 2.14 -13.52
C CYS A 171 2.46 2.05 -14.88
N ASP A 172 2.71 3.22 -15.47
CA ASP A 172 3.21 3.36 -16.85
C ASP A 172 4.55 2.67 -17.12
N SER A 173 5.34 2.38 -16.09
CA SER A 173 6.63 1.70 -16.22
C SER A 173 6.57 0.20 -15.94
N LEU A 174 5.42 -0.34 -15.51
CA LEU A 174 5.30 -1.71 -15.07
C LEU A 174 5.42 -2.68 -16.25
N SER A 175 6.42 -3.55 -16.18
CA SER A 175 6.67 -4.56 -17.21
C SER A 175 6.75 -5.99 -16.65
N GLY A 176 6.59 -6.17 -15.34
CA GLY A 176 6.69 -7.50 -14.73
C GLY A 176 6.05 -7.59 -13.33
N ILE A 177 5.44 -8.75 -13.06
CA ILE A 177 4.83 -9.10 -11.78
C ILE A 177 5.23 -10.55 -11.49
N VAL A 178 5.73 -10.82 -10.28
CA VAL A 178 6.12 -12.17 -9.83
C VAL A 178 5.13 -12.68 -8.79
N LEU A 179 4.61 -13.91 -9.01
CA LEU A 179 3.54 -14.55 -8.20
C LEU A 179 3.87 -16.00 -7.78
N LYS A 180 5.14 -16.40 -7.69
CA LYS A 180 5.55 -17.82 -7.60
C LYS A 180 4.98 -18.63 -6.42
N ASN A 181 4.47 -17.99 -5.36
CA ASN A 181 3.95 -18.69 -4.17
C ASN A 181 2.77 -17.93 -3.53
N ASN A 182 1.65 -17.86 -4.24
CA ASN A 182 0.45 -17.17 -3.77
C ASN A 182 -0.80 -18.10 -3.80
N PRO A 183 -0.86 -19.14 -2.97
CA PRO A 183 -1.97 -20.11 -2.98
C PRO A 183 -3.33 -19.52 -2.60
N ALA A 184 -3.34 -18.45 -1.79
CA ALA A 184 -4.54 -17.77 -1.34
C ALA A 184 -5.12 -16.76 -2.36
N LEU A 185 -4.40 -16.49 -3.47
CA LEU A 185 -4.77 -15.44 -4.41
C LEU A 185 -6.08 -15.76 -5.14
N ASN A 186 -7.03 -14.83 -5.10
CA ASN A 186 -8.37 -14.97 -5.67
C ASN A 186 -8.71 -13.88 -6.69
N THR A 187 -8.24 -12.65 -6.48
CA THR A 187 -8.62 -11.52 -7.33
C THR A 187 -7.40 -10.72 -7.76
N ILE A 188 -7.31 -10.46 -9.06
CA ILE A 188 -6.29 -9.62 -9.68
C ILE A 188 -7.00 -8.53 -10.48
N SER A 189 -6.65 -7.27 -10.23
CA SER A 189 -7.11 -6.14 -11.05
C SER A 189 -5.91 -5.37 -11.59
N LEU A 190 -5.81 -5.25 -12.92
CA LEU A 190 -4.73 -4.57 -13.61
C LEU A 190 -5.32 -3.57 -14.60
N SER A 191 -5.10 -2.28 -14.36
CA SER A 191 -5.63 -1.25 -15.25
C SER A 191 -4.64 -0.14 -15.61
N ASP A 192 -4.73 0.38 -16.83
CA ASP A 192 -3.91 1.50 -17.30
C ASP A 192 -2.38 1.27 -17.15
N ASN A 193 -1.89 0.03 -17.24
CA ASN A 193 -0.46 -0.27 -17.18
C ASN A 193 0.14 -0.33 -18.60
N ARG A 194 0.61 0.83 -19.08
CA ARG A 194 0.97 1.07 -20.50
C ARG A 194 2.18 0.29 -21.03
N LEU A 195 2.97 -0.35 -20.17
CA LEU A 195 4.10 -1.20 -20.59
C LEU A 195 3.93 -2.68 -20.21
N LEU A 196 2.78 -3.06 -19.65
CA LEU A 196 2.50 -4.44 -19.28
C LEU A 196 2.07 -5.22 -20.53
N SER A 197 3.05 -5.78 -21.23
CA SER A 197 2.89 -6.46 -22.52
C SER A 197 2.16 -7.81 -22.40
N ALA A 198 1.70 -8.35 -23.53
CA ALA A 198 1.09 -9.67 -23.58
C ALA A 198 2.03 -10.77 -23.10
N THR A 199 3.33 -10.67 -23.41
CA THR A 199 4.35 -11.59 -22.89
C THR A 199 4.42 -11.53 -21.36
N ALA A 200 4.38 -10.33 -20.77
CA ALA A 200 4.39 -10.17 -19.31
C ALA A 200 3.11 -10.70 -18.66
N LEU A 201 1.94 -10.45 -19.25
CA LEU A 201 0.66 -11.01 -18.80
C LEU A 201 0.67 -12.55 -18.87
N ASN A 202 1.16 -13.13 -19.98
CA ASN A 202 1.26 -14.58 -20.13
C ASN A 202 2.21 -15.19 -19.08
N ALA A 203 3.33 -14.52 -18.77
CA ALA A 203 4.25 -14.93 -17.72
C ALA A 203 3.61 -14.83 -16.31
N LEU A 204 2.76 -13.82 -16.07
CA LEU A 204 1.95 -13.74 -14.86
C LEU A 204 0.97 -14.94 -14.79
N PHE A 205 0.24 -15.22 -15.88
CA PHE A 205 -0.74 -16.32 -15.90
C PHE A 205 -0.11 -17.68 -15.64
N GLN A 206 1.12 -17.92 -16.12
CA GLN A 206 1.85 -19.16 -15.86
C GLN A 206 2.12 -19.39 -14.36
N GLN A 207 2.30 -18.31 -13.59
CA GLN A 207 2.60 -18.35 -12.15
C GLN A 207 1.34 -18.51 -11.29
N LEU A 208 0.14 -18.37 -11.85
CA LEU A 208 -1.09 -18.47 -11.07
C LEU A 208 -1.25 -19.85 -10.40
N PRO A 209 -1.79 -19.90 -9.17
CA PRO A 209 -2.15 -21.16 -8.53
C PRO A 209 -3.26 -21.88 -9.32
N GLN A 210 -3.17 -23.21 -9.36
CA GLN A 210 -4.26 -24.06 -9.88
C GLN A 210 -5.45 -24.00 -8.90
N THR A 211 -6.66 -23.87 -9.40
CA THR A 211 -7.91 -23.96 -8.63
C THR A 211 -8.91 -24.88 -9.32
N ALA A 212 -9.74 -25.54 -8.52
CA ALA A 212 -10.91 -26.30 -9.00
C ALA A 212 -12.20 -25.44 -9.02
N SER A 213 -12.13 -24.20 -8.52
CA SER A 213 -13.25 -23.27 -8.44
C SER A 213 -13.06 -22.10 -9.41
N ASP A 214 -14.13 -21.74 -10.10
CA ASP A 214 -14.30 -20.63 -11.04
C ASP A 214 -14.45 -19.25 -10.36
N THR A 215 -14.35 -19.19 -9.04
CA THR A 215 -14.51 -17.96 -8.25
C THR A 215 -13.32 -17.01 -8.35
N ARG A 216 -12.17 -17.48 -8.88
CA ARG A 216 -10.97 -16.65 -9.04
C ARG A 216 -11.04 -15.80 -10.30
N THR A 217 -10.73 -14.52 -10.18
CA THR A 217 -10.94 -13.54 -11.25
C THR A 217 -9.71 -12.70 -11.54
N ILE A 218 -9.53 -12.40 -12.81
CA ILE A 218 -8.56 -11.42 -13.32
C ILE A 218 -9.35 -10.40 -14.13
N THR A 219 -9.30 -9.14 -13.73
CA THR A 219 -9.83 -8.02 -14.52
C THR A 219 -8.67 -7.25 -15.13
N LEU A 220 -8.71 -7.06 -16.44
CA LEU A 220 -7.73 -6.31 -17.22
C LEU A 220 -8.42 -5.17 -17.96
N SER A 221 -7.85 -3.97 -17.93
CA SER A 221 -8.33 -2.83 -18.71
C SER A 221 -7.20 -1.90 -19.10
N ASN A 222 -7.16 -1.43 -20.35
CA ASN A 222 -6.18 -0.45 -20.82
C ASN A 222 -4.69 -0.79 -20.55
N ASN A 223 -4.32 -2.06 -20.40
CA ASN A 223 -2.91 -2.48 -20.40
C ASN A 223 -2.43 -2.76 -21.82
N ALA A 224 -1.13 -2.62 -22.07
CA ALA A 224 -0.57 -2.80 -23.42
C ALA A 224 -0.80 -4.21 -24.00
N GLY A 225 -0.85 -5.23 -23.15
CA GLY A 225 -1.00 -6.63 -23.53
C GLY A 225 -2.44 -7.16 -23.61
N ASP A 226 -3.46 -6.39 -23.22
CA ASP A 226 -4.81 -6.92 -22.98
C ASP A 226 -5.39 -7.61 -24.22
N ALA A 227 -5.26 -6.97 -25.38
CA ALA A 227 -5.81 -7.46 -26.64
C ALA A 227 -5.12 -8.72 -27.19
N THR A 228 -3.86 -8.97 -26.80
CA THR A 228 -3.01 -10.00 -27.43
C THR A 228 -2.51 -11.08 -26.44
N CYS A 229 -2.83 -10.97 -25.16
CA CYS A 229 -2.48 -12.00 -24.17
C CYS A 229 -3.25 -13.31 -24.40
N ASP A 230 -2.62 -14.43 -24.05
CA ASP A 230 -3.20 -15.75 -24.10
C ASP A 230 -3.91 -16.08 -22.79
N LYS A 231 -5.21 -15.76 -22.76
CA LYS A 231 -6.09 -15.99 -21.62
C LYS A 231 -6.28 -17.48 -21.29
N THR A 232 -5.99 -18.38 -22.24
CA THR A 232 -6.17 -19.83 -22.03
C THR A 232 -5.22 -20.39 -20.97
N ILE A 233 -4.08 -19.73 -20.75
CA ILE A 233 -3.13 -20.06 -19.69
C ILE A 233 -3.80 -19.95 -18.31
N ALA A 234 -4.53 -18.86 -18.08
CA ALA A 234 -5.23 -18.61 -16.82
C ALA A 234 -6.49 -19.48 -16.70
N THR A 235 -7.31 -19.60 -17.75
CA THR A 235 -8.55 -20.37 -17.69
C THR A 235 -8.32 -21.87 -17.46
N ARG A 236 -7.25 -22.46 -18.02
CA ARG A 236 -6.85 -23.85 -17.74
C ARG A 236 -6.45 -24.08 -16.27
N LYS A 237 -6.08 -23.01 -15.56
CA LYS A 237 -5.80 -23.03 -14.12
C LYS A 237 -7.05 -22.77 -13.26
N GLY A 238 -8.22 -22.60 -13.89
CA GLY A 238 -9.50 -22.34 -13.23
C GLY A 238 -9.78 -20.86 -12.94
N TRP A 239 -9.11 -19.93 -13.62
CA TRP A 239 -9.34 -18.49 -13.46
C TRP A 239 -10.27 -17.93 -14.52
N THR A 240 -11.17 -17.03 -14.12
CA THR A 240 -12.01 -16.25 -15.03
C THR A 240 -11.29 -14.95 -15.40
N VAL A 241 -11.06 -14.69 -16.68
CA VAL A 241 -10.43 -13.44 -17.17
C VAL A 241 -11.48 -12.52 -17.81
N LYS A 242 -11.60 -11.29 -17.32
CA LYS A 242 -12.48 -10.23 -17.82
C LYS A 242 -11.65 -9.09 -18.41
N ILE A 243 -12.05 -8.63 -19.59
CA ILE A 243 -11.48 -7.43 -20.22
C ILE A 243 -12.55 -6.33 -20.13
N GLU A 244 -12.17 -5.17 -19.62
CA GLU A 244 -13.04 -3.99 -19.45
C GLU A 244 -12.56 -2.79 -20.28
#